data_AF-R0CSW2-F1
#
_entry.id   AF-R0CSW2-F1
#
_cell.length_a   1.000
_cell.length_b   1.000
_cell.length_c   1.000
_cell.angle_alpha   90.00
_cell.angle_beta   90.00
_cell.angle_gamma   90.00
#
_symmetry.space_group_name_H-M   'P 1'
#
loop_
_entity.id
_entity.type
_entity.pdbx_description
1 polymer ?
#
loop_
_entity_poly.entity_id
_entity_poly.type
_entity_poly.pdbx_seq_one_letter_code
_entity_poly.pdbx_strand_id
1 'polypeptide(L)'
;MQGRNVRFKGKYDLFTIYLIPGVTIFLASLDSWTGTNLSVLGNRTGNKLLFAVWGFATGIYYCVYVRYLFHIGKYRNPEGRTLMYTAAVFLLMAVMIPYMPEEYPLKADIHVLLAFFSPVLLAFSIIGFLRFLSSRDRMRFRRAWGILWMMAVCSVLFLLEAGFITSFLEIFIITGLCGYLRYMEQLLAT
;
A
#
# COMPACT_ATOMS: atom_id res chain seq x y z
N MET A 1 -21.23 29.85 20.55
CA MET A 1 -21.30 28.37 20.54
C MET A 1 -20.06 27.86 19.83
N GLN A 2 -19.08 27.38 20.59
CA GLN A 2 -17.76 26.99 20.09
C GLN A 2 -17.89 25.60 19.45
N GLY A 3 -17.98 25.55 18.13
CA GLY A 3 -17.99 24.30 17.38
C GLY A 3 -16.71 23.54 17.70
N ARG A 4 -16.81 22.46 18.47
CA ARG A 4 -15.70 21.52 18.63
C ARG A 4 -15.33 21.06 17.22
N ASN A 5 -14.17 21.48 16.74
CA ASN A 5 -13.48 20.84 15.61
C ASN A 5 -13.18 19.40 16.06
N VAL A 6 -14.16 18.50 15.93
CA VAL A 6 -13.96 17.08 16.18
C VAL A 6 -13.06 16.60 15.05
N ARG A 7 -11.76 16.48 15.36
CA ARG A 7 -10.75 15.96 14.44
C ARG A 7 -11.23 14.58 13.96
N PHE A 8 -11.32 14.39 12.65
CA PHE A 8 -11.73 13.11 12.07
C PHE A 8 -10.85 11.97 12.62
N LYS A 9 -11.50 10.97 13.23
CA LYS A 9 -10.88 9.76 13.77
C LYS A 9 -11.21 8.59 12.84
N GLY A 10 -10.20 8.12 12.11
CA GLY A 10 -10.34 7.00 11.18
C GLY A 10 -10.43 5.67 11.92
N LYS A 11 -11.11 4.70 11.31
CA LYS A 11 -11.33 3.38 11.91
C LYS A 11 -10.04 2.63 12.24
N TYR A 12 -9.01 2.81 11.41
CA TYR A 12 -7.73 2.10 11.52
C TYR A 12 -6.55 3.04 11.83
N ASP A 13 -6.79 4.23 12.40
CA ASP A 13 -5.75 5.26 12.62
C ASP A 13 -4.47 4.76 13.31
N LEU A 14 -4.59 3.82 14.26
CA LEU A 14 -3.41 3.20 14.90
C LEU A 14 -2.49 2.52 13.89
N PHE A 15 -3.07 1.74 12.98
CA PHE A 15 -2.34 1.03 11.93
C PHE A 15 -1.86 1.99 10.85
N THR A 16 -2.73 2.89 10.42
CA THR A 16 -2.50 3.86 9.35
C THR A 16 -1.37 4.82 9.66
N ILE A 17 -1.28 5.32 10.90
CA ILE A 17 -0.37 6.41 11.27
C ILE A 17 0.90 5.85 11.91
N TYR A 18 0.78 4.83 12.75
CA TYR A 18 1.89 4.37 13.59
C TYR A 18 2.42 3.01 13.18
N LEU A 19 1.58 1.97 13.15
CA LEU A 19 2.09 0.60 13.06
C LEU A 19 2.67 0.27 11.68
N ILE A 20 1.91 0.50 10.60
CA ILE A 20 2.37 0.17 9.24
C ILE A 20 3.47 1.14 8.78
N PRO A 21 3.32 2.48 8.87
CA PRO A 21 4.41 3.39 8.53
C PRO A 21 5.65 3.24 9.41
N GLY A 22 5.47 3.12 10.73
CA GLY A 22 6.58 3.08 11.69
C GLY A 22 7.46 1.86 11.50
N VAL A 23 6.86 0.67 11.33
CA VAL A 23 7.63 -0.55 11.08
C VAL A 23 8.29 -0.52 9.70
N THR A 24 7.62 0.03 8.68
CA THR A 24 8.21 0.21 7.33
C THR A 24 9.47 1.10 7.39
N ILE A 25 9.37 2.26 8.05
CA ILE A 25 10.49 3.19 8.19
C ILE A 25 11.61 2.56 9.02
N PHE A 26 11.27 1.84 10.10
CA PHE A 26 12.26 1.13 10.90
C PHE A 26 13.03 0.10 10.07
N LEU A 27 12.34 -0.75 9.32
CA LEU A 27 12.96 -1.74 8.45
C LEU A 27 13.87 -1.08 7.39
N ALA A 28 13.40 -0.02 6.74
CA ALA A 28 14.18 0.72 5.74
C ALA A 28 15.43 1.40 6.34
N SER A 29 15.37 1.79 7.62
CA SER A 29 16.48 2.46 8.33
C SER A 29 17.59 1.51 8.77
N LEU A 30 17.45 0.20 8.51
CA LEU A 30 18.51 -0.77 8.78
C LEU A 30 19.71 -0.64 7.82
N ASP A 31 19.54 0.05 6.69
CA ASP A 31 20.60 0.31 5.69
C ASP A 31 20.21 1.53 4.82
N SER A 32 20.75 1.62 3.60
CA SER A 32 20.47 2.68 2.64
C SER A 32 19.04 2.66 2.09
N TRP A 33 18.35 3.81 2.19
CA TRP A 33 16.99 3.95 1.67
C TRP A 33 16.93 3.88 0.14
N THR A 34 17.99 4.28 -0.56
CA THR A 34 18.05 4.32 -2.02
C THR A 34 18.92 3.22 -2.63
N GLY A 35 19.78 2.59 -1.84
CA GLY A 35 20.72 1.56 -2.30
C GLY A 35 20.24 0.11 -2.13
N THR A 36 19.13 -0.10 -1.43
CA THR A 36 18.57 -1.45 -1.19
C THR A 36 17.04 -1.41 -1.10
N ASN A 37 16.41 -2.56 -0.88
CA ASN A 37 14.96 -2.72 -0.69
C ASN A 37 14.61 -3.48 0.59
N LEU A 38 13.36 -3.37 1.03
CA LEU A 38 12.87 -3.98 2.27
C LEU A 38 13.02 -5.50 2.27
N SER A 39 12.86 -6.15 1.12
CA SER A 39 13.01 -7.59 0.98
C SER A 39 14.46 -8.05 1.19
N VAL A 40 15.45 -7.31 0.68
CA VAL A 40 16.88 -7.55 0.97
C VAL A 40 17.14 -7.34 2.46
N LEU A 41 16.67 -6.23 3.01
CA LEU A 41 16.85 -5.89 4.42
C LEU A 41 16.29 -6.97 5.33
N GLY A 42 15.06 -7.41 5.05
CA GLY A 42 14.40 -8.49 5.79
C GLY A 42 15.13 -9.82 5.70
N ASN A 43 15.67 -10.20 4.53
CA ASN A 43 16.28 -11.52 4.36
C ASN A 43 17.76 -11.58 4.76
N ARG A 44 18.54 -10.50 4.59
CA ARG A 44 19.99 -10.49 4.87
C ARG A 44 20.34 -10.13 6.32
N THR A 45 19.57 -9.28 6.99
CA THR A 45 19.92 -8.78 8.35
C THR A 45 19.44 -9.68 9.50
N GLY A 46 19.03 -10.92 9.23
CA GLY A 46 18.43 -11.81 10.24
C GLY A 46 17.00 -11.43 10.65
N ASN A 47 16.44 -10.35 10.10
CA ASN A 47 15.11 -9.83 10.42
C ASN A 47 13.97 -10.49 9.62
N LYS A 48 14.16 -11.71 9.14
CA LYS A 48 13.21 -12.37 8.22
C LYS A 48 11.83 -12.56 8.84
N LEU A 49 11.79 -12.90 10.13
CA LEU A 49 10.53 -13.02 10.87
C LEU A 49 9.81 -11.67 10.99
N LEU A 50 10.54 -10.59 11.31
CA LEU A 50 9.97 -9.25 11.40
C LEU A 50 9.41 -8.79 10.06
N PHE A 51 10.18 -8.97 8.97
CA PHE A 51 9.74 -8.69 7.61
C PHE A 51 8.49 -9.50 7.24
N ALA A 52 8.46 -10.79 7.61
CA ALA A 52 7.32 -11.65 7.37
C ALA A 52 6.05 -11.16 8.10
N VAL A 53 6.15 -10.92 9.41
CA VAL A 53 5.04 -10.44 10.25
C VAL A 53 4.54 -9.09 9.75
N TRP A 54 5.44 -8.17 9.43
CA TRP A 54 5.11 -6.86 8.88
C TRP A 54 4.42 -6.97 7.51
N GLY A 55 4.92 -7.82 6.62
CA GLY A 55 4.35 -8.02 5.29
C GLY A 55 2.94 -8.61 5.36
N PHE A 56 2.73 -9.62 6.22
CA PHE A 56 1.39 -10.15 6.53
C PHE A 56 0.46 -9.08 7.08
N ALA A 57 0.90 -8.34 8.11
CA ALA A 57 0.10 -7.29 8.72
C ALA A 57 -0.30 -6.22 7.70
N THR A 58 0.63 -5.81 6.83
CA THR A 58 0.41 -4.80 5.77
C THR A 58 -0.59 -5.29 4.73
N GLY A 59 -0.45 -6.53 4.24
CA GLY A 59 -1.38 -7.10 3.27
C GLY A 59 -2.80 -7.27 3.83
N ILE A 60 -2.92 -7.77 5.05
CA ILE A 60 -4.21 -7.90 5.75
C ILE A 60 -4.82 -6.52 5.99
N TYR A 61 -4.03 -5.56 6.45
CA TYR A 61 -4.47 -4.19 6.69
C TYR A 61 -5.07 -3.56 5.42
N TYR A 62 -4.36 -3.59 4.29
CA TYR A 62 -4.89 -3.03 3.04
C TYR A 62 -6.16 -3.73 2.57
N CYS A 63 -6.18 -5.06 2.63
CA CYS A 63 -7.35 -5.84 2.25
C CYS A 63 -8.58 -5.47 3.09
N VAL A 64 -8.42 -5.45 4.42
CA VAL A 64 -9.50 -5.14 5.36
C VAL A 64 -9.97 -3.69 5.22
N TYR A 65 -9.04 -2.74 5.06
CA TYR A 65 -9.38 -1.32 4.94
C TYR A 65 -10.09 -1.03 3.62
N VAL A 66 -9.57 -1.50 2.48
CA VAL A 66 -10.23 -1.31 1.18
C VAL A 66 -11.61 -1.99 1.17
N ARG A 67 -11.74 -3.20 1.72
CA ARG A 67 -13.05 -3.86 1.88
C ARG A 67 -14.01 -3.04 2.73
N TYR A 68 -13.54 -2.42 3.80
CA TYR A 68 -14.34 -1.53 4.63
C TYR A 68 -14.78 -0.27 3.85
N LEU A 69 -13.86 0.36 3.10
CA LEU A 69 -14.21 1.50 2.25
C LEU A 69 -15.24 1.14 1.19
N PHE A 70 -15.11 -0.04 0.57
CA PHE A 70 -16.10 -0.55 -0.39
C PHE A 70 -17.46 -0.74 0.26
N HIS A 71 -17.50 -1.21 1.50
CA HIS A 71 -18.73 -1.39 2.24
C HIS A 71 -19.43 -0.05 2.52
N ILE A 72 -18.74 0.92 3.13
CA ILE A 72 -19.33 2.23 3.45
C ILE A 72 -19.64 3.06 2.19
N GLY A 73 -18.83 2.94 1.13
CA GLY A 73 -19.08 3.55 -0.17
C GLY A 73 -20.14 2.84 -1.01
N LYS A 74 -20.72 1.74 -0.52
CA LYS A 74 -21.73 0.90 -1.20
C LYS A 74 -21.25 0.37 -2.56
N TYR A 75 -19.95 0.10 -2.70
CA TYR A 75 -19.35 -0.48 -3.90
C TYR A 75 -19.51 -2.01 -3.91
N ARG A 76 -20.23 -2.49 -4.93
CA ARG A 76 -20.61 -3.91 -5.07
C ARG A 76 -19.99 -4.60 -6.29
N ASN A 77 -19.14 -3.91 -7.06
CA ASN A 77 -18.51 -4.53 -8.23
C ASN A 77 -17.57 -5.67 -7.77
N PRO A 78 -17.77 -6.90 -8.29
CA PRO A 78 -16.92 -8.05 -7.95
C PRO A 78 -15.48 -7.90 -8.45
N GLU A 79 -15.24 -7.28 -9.60
CA GLU A 79 -13.90 -7.12 -10.20
C GLU A 79 -12.96 -6.36 -9.27
N GLY A 80 -13.42 -5.25 -8.71
CA GLY A 80 -12.63 -4.47 -7.74
C GLY A 80 -12.28 -5.28 -6.49
N ARG A 81 -13.18 -6.15 -6.03
CA ARG A 81 -12.92 -7.04 -4.89
C ARG A 81 -11.92 -8.13 -5.25
N THR A 82 -12.04 -8.73 -6.42
CA THR A 82 -11.10 -9.72 -6.93
C THR A 82 -9.70 -9.12 -7.02
N LEU A 83 -9.56 -7.94 -7.64
CA LEU A 83 -8.27 -7.23 -7.71
C LEU A 83 -7.64 -6.99 -6.33
N MET A 84 -8.44 -6.54 -5.35
CA MET A 84 -7.98 -6.33 -3.97
C MET A 84 -7.52 -7.64 -3.31
N TYR A 85 -8.29 -8.73 -3.44
CA TYR A 85 -7.89 -10.02 -2.87
C TYR A 85 -6.65 -10.59 -3.55
N THR A 86 -6.55 -10.50 -4.87
CA THR A 86 -5.37 -10.94 -5.62
C THR A 86 -4.14 -10.12 -5.22
N ALA A 87 -4.27 -8.80 -5.05
CA ALA A 87 -3.19 -7.95 -4.56
C ALA A 87 -2.70 -8.40 -3.18
N ALA A 88 -3.62 -8.70 -2.26
CA ALA A 88 -3.27 -9.21 -0.93
C ALA A 88 -2.54 -10.56 -1.03
N VAL A 89 -3.08 -11.52 -1.80
CA VAL A 89 -2.45 -12.83 -2.03
C VAL A 89 -1.04 -12.66 -2.60
N PHE A 90 -0.84 -11.79 -3.59
CA PHE A 90 0.47 -11.53 -4.18
C PHE A 90 1.47 -11.03 -3.14
N LEU A 91 1.06 -10.08 -2.28
CA LEU A 91 1.94 -9.60 -1.21
C LEU A 91 2.28 -10.70 -0.21
N LEU A 92 1.28 -11.47 0.23
CA LEU A 92 1.50 -12.55 1.18
C LEU A 92 2.45 -13.63 0.61
N MET A 93 2.26 -13.99 -0.65
CA MET A 93 3.13 -14.94 -1.34
C MET A 93 4.54 -14.39 -1.52
N ALA A 94 4.69 -13.12 -1.94
CA ALA A 94 6.00 -12.49 -2.08
C ALA A 94 6.78 -12.54 -0.76
N VAL A 95 6.13 -12.20 0.35
CA VAL A 95 6.75 -12.16 1.68
C VAL A 95 7.19 -13.56 2.16
N MET A 96 6.51 -14.62 1.73
CA MET A 96 6.89 -16.01 2.04
C MET A 96 8.06 -16.54 1.20
N ILE A 97 8.26 -15.98 0.00
CA ILE A 97 9.34 -16.38 -0.88
C ILE A 97 10.62 -15.64 -0.43
N PRO A 98 11.69 -16.36 -0.04
CA PRO A 98 12.94 -15.73 0.36
C PRO A 98 13.56 -14.97 -0.82
N TYR A 99 13.94 -13.72 -0.59
CA TYR A 99 14.62 -12.90 -1.58
C TYR A 99 16.14 -13.00 -1.40
N MET A 100 16.75 -13.96 -2.11
CA MET A 100 18.20 -14.23 -2.13
C MET A 100 18.62 -14.48 -3.58
N PRO A 101 18.78 -13.44 -4.41
CA PRO A 101 19.01 -13.60 -5.85
C PRO A 101 20.30 -14.36 -6.19
N GLU A 102 21.33 -14.25 -5.36
CA GLU A 102 22.61 -14.96 -5.53
C GLU A 102 22.48 -16.47 -5.33
N GLU A 103 21.56 -16.93 -4.47
CA GLU A 103 21.37 -18.35 -4.15
C GLU A 103 20.21 -18.98 -4.95
N TYR A 104 19.12 -18.22 -5.14
CA TYR A 104 17.87 -18.70 -5.73
C TYR A 104 17.29 -17.67 -6.72
N PRO A 105 17.91 -17.47 -7.89
CA PRO A 105 17.53 -16.41 -8.84
C PRO A 105 16.07 -16.52 -9.29
N LEU A 106 15.60 -17.73 -9.64
CA LEU A 106 14.20 -17.94 -10.05
C LEU A 106 13.19 -17.59 -8.94
N LYS A 107 13.51 -17.89 -7.67
CA LYS A 107 12.63 -17.54 -6.54
C LYS A 107 12.62 -16.02 -6.33
N ALA A 108 13.78 -15.38 -6.47
CA ALA A 108 13.89 -13.93 -6.37
C ALA A 108 13.10 -13.22 -7.49
N ASP A 109 13.11 -13.73 -8.72
CA ASP A 109 12.33 -13.18 -9.83
C ASP A 109 10.82 -13.29 -9.57
N ILE A 110 10.35 -14.44 -9.09
CA ILE A 110 8.93 -14.64 -8.70
C ILE A 110 8.56 -13.70 -7.55
N HIS A 111 9.42 -13.56 -6.55
CA HIS A 111 9.23 -12.61 -5.45
C HIS A 111 9.04 -11.18 -5.99
N VAL A 112 9.95 -10.72 -6.86
CA VAL A 112 9.90 -9.37 -7.45
C VAL A 112 8.63 -9.18 -8.25
N LEU A 113 8.24 -10.16 -9.07
CA LEU A 113 7.01 -10.12 -9.85
C LEU A 113 5.78 -9.93 -8.95
N LEU A 114 5.65 -10.77 -7.92
CA LEU A 114 4.52 -10.72 -7.01
C LEU A 114 4.49 -9.41 -6.19
N ALA A 115 5.64 -8.99 -5.66
CA ALA A 115 5.79 -7.77 -4.89
C ALA A 115 5.47 -6.53 -5.73
N PHE A 116 5.91 -6.50 -6.99
CA PHE A 116 5.65 -5.39 -7.91
C PHE A 116 4.18 -5.32 -8.34
N PHE A 117 3.57 -6.46 -8.71
CA PHE A 117 2.19 -6.46 -9.19
C PHE A 117 1.15 -6.30 -8.08
N SER A 118 1.47 -6.62 -6.83
CA SER A 118 0.55 -6.42 -5.69
C SER A 118 0.03 -4.97 -5.57
N PRO A 119 0.87 -3.92 -5.42
CA PRO A 119 0.40 -2.54 -5.34
C PRO A 119 -0.26 -2.06 -6.63
N VAL A 120 0.13 -2.58 -7.79
CA VAL A 120 -0.51 -2.26 -9.09
C VAL A 120 -1.96 -2.76 -9.12
N LEU A 121 -2.20 -4.01 -8.74
CA LEU A 121 -3.55 -4.59 -8.66
C LEU A 121 -4.41 -3.85 -7.62
N LEU A 122 -3.82 -3.50 -6.47
CA LEU A 122 -4.52 -2.70 -5.45
C LEU A 122 -4.88 -1.31 -5.98
N ALA A 123 -3.99 -0.66 -6.72
CA ALA A 123 -4.26 0.63 -7.35
C ALA A 123 -5.42 0.52 -8.35
N PHE A 124 -5.48 -0.51 -9.20
CA PHE A 124 -6.61 -0.72 -10.10
C PHE A 124 -7.93 -0.96 -9.36
N SER A 125 -7.90 -1.70 -8.25
CA SER A 125 -9.05 -1.87 -7.37
C SER A 125 -9.57 -0.54 -6.83
N ILE A 126 -8.66 0.33 -6.35
CA ILE A 126 -8.96 1.67 -5.86
C ILE A 126 -9.47 2.59 -6.99
N ILE A 127 -8.88 2.52 -8.18
CA ILE A 127 -9.33 3.26 -9.38
C ILE A 127 -10.77 2.90 -9.73
N GLY A 128 -11.10 1.60 -9.75
CA GLY A 128 -12.47 1.13 -10.01
C GLY A 128 -13.47 1.69 -9.00
N PHE A 129 -13.09 1.69 -7.72
CA PHE A 129 -13.90 2.27 -6.65
C PHE A 129 -14.05 3.79 -6.76
N LEU A 130 -12.96 4.50 -7.03
CA LEU A 130 -12.95 5.95 -7.15
C LEU A 130 -13.75 6.42 -8.37
N ARG A 131 -13.68 5.71 -9.50
CA ARG A 131 -14.55 5.95 -10.68
C ARG A 131 -16.02 5.85 -10.30
N PHE A 132 -16.39 4.81 -9.56
CA PHE A 132 -17.76 4.60 -9.10
C PHE A 132 -18.24 5.68 -8.12
N LEU A 133 -17.38 6.17 -7.23
CA LEU A 133 -17.73 7.29 -6.35
C LEU A 133 -17.85 8.60 -7.14
N SER A 134 -16.95 8.82 -8.09
CA SER A 134 -16.91 10.05 -8.91
C SER A 134 -18.06 10.14 -9.91
N SER A 135 -18.66 9.03 -10.31
CA SER A 135 -19.88 9.05 -11.14
C SER A 135 -21.11 9.54 -10.37
N ARG A 136 -21.07 9.51 -9.03
CA ARG A 136 -22.13 10.02 -8.16
C ARG A 136 -21.89 11.45 -7.71
N ASP A 137 -20.64 11.79 -7.41
CA ASP A 137 -20.25 13.14 -7.01
C ASP A 137 -18.81 13.45 -7.47
N ARG A 138 -18.70 13.96 -8.69
CA ARG A 138 -17.39 14.23 -9.31
C ARG A 138 -16.59 15.28 -8.55
N MET A 139 -17.25 16.30 -7.98
CA MET A 139 -16.56 17.42 -7.34
C MET A 139 -15.95 17.02 -6.01
N ARG A 140 -16.68 16.22 -5.22
CA ARG A 140 -16.19 15.69 -3.94
C ARG A 140 -14.93 14.84 -4.08
N PHE A 141 -14.83 14.02 -5.13
CA PHE A 141 -13.71 13.08 -5.33
C PHE A 141 -12.61 13.58 -6.27
N ARG A 142 -12.70 14.81 -6.79
CA ARG A 142 -11.69 15.38 -7.70
C ARG A 142 -10.28 15.42 -7.08
N ARG A 143 -10.18 15.81 -5.80
CA ARG A 143 -8.90 15.85 -5.08
C ARG A 143 -8.32 14.45 -4.86
N ALA A 144 -9.18 13.46 -4.59
CA ALA A 144 -8.76 12.07 -4.45
C ALA A 144 -8.15 11.50 -5.75
N TRP A 145 -8.66 11.90 -6.92
CA TRP A 145 -8.01 11.58 -8.20
C TRP A 145 -6.63 12.23 -8.32
N GLY A 146 -6.51 13.51 -7.97
CA GLY A 146 -5.25 14.24 -8.04
C GLY A 146 -4.15 13.60 -7.17
N ILE A 147 -4.49 13.22 -5.93
CA ILE A 147 -3.56 12.56 -5.01
C ILE A 147 -3.14 11.19 -5.55
N LEU A 148 -4.09 10.39 -6.06
CA LEU A 148 -3.79 9.07 -6.60
C LEU A 148 -2.86 9.14 -7.82
N TRP A 149 -3.13 10.07 -8.74
CA TRP A 149 -2.28 10.29 -9.92
C TRP A 149 -0.90 10.80 -9.53
N MET A 150 -0.81 11.73 -8.58
CA MET A 150 0.48 12.21 -8.07
C MET A 150 1.29 11.06 -7.48
N MET A 151 0.68 10.22 -6.64
CA MET A 151 1.35 9.03 -6.09
C MET A 151 1.82 8.08 -7.20
N ALA A 152 0.99 7.81 -8.21
CA ALA A 152 1.36 6.93 -9.32
C ALA A 152 2.55 7.50 -10.12
N VAL A 153 2.50 8.79 -10.48
CA VAL A 153 3.57 9.48 -11.23
C VAL A 153 4.86 9.50 -10.41
N CYS A 154 4.82 9.89 -9.14
CA CYS A 154 6.00 9.88 -8.27
C CYS A 154 6.60 8.48 -8.11
N SER A 155 5.76 7.44 -7.97
CA SER A 155 6.22 6.06 -7.88
C SER A 155 6.96 5.62 -9.14
N VAL A 156 6.43 5.96 -10.31
CA VAL A 156 7.07 5.67 -11.60
C VAL A 156 8.39 6.45 -11.73
N LEU A 157 8.41 7.73 -11.38
CA LEU A 157 9.64 8.54 -11.43
C LEU A 157 10.73 7.98 -10.53
N PHE A 158 10.41 7.61 -9.28
CA PHE A 158 11.38 7.01 -8.37
C PHE A 158 11.90 5.65 -8.87
N LEU A 159 11.04 4.85 -9.50
CA LEU A 159 11.45 3.58 -10.11
C LEU A 159 12.39 3.79 -11.31
N LEU A 160 12.06 4.73 -12.19
CA LEU A 160 12.86 5.04 -13.39
C LEU A 160 14.22 5.64 -13.01
N GLU A 161 14.26 6.53 -12.01
CA GLU A 161 15.49 7.17 -11.54
C GLU A 161 16.45 6.16 -10.89
N ALA A 162 15.92 5.25 -10.07
CA ALA A 162 16.75 4.26 -9.38
C ALA A 162 17.12 3.06 -10.27
N GLY A 163 16.29 2.71 -11.27
CA GLY A 163 16.45 1.52 -12.10
C GLY A 163 16.06 0.20 -11.42
N PHE A 164 15.61 0.24 -10.17
CA PHE A 164 15.08 -0.89 -9.41
C PHE A 164 14.14 -0.42 -8.28
N ILE A 165 13.46 -1.36 -7.62
CA ILE A 165 12.57 -1.06 -6.49
C ILE A 165 13.43 -0.77 -5.26
N THR A 166 13.42 0.46 -4.75
CA THR A 166 14.18 0.90 -3.57
C THR A 166 13.32 0.92 -2.31
N SER A 167 13.96 0.87 -1.13
CA SER A 167 13.28 1.03 0.17
C SER A 167 12.56 2.37 0.26
N PHE A 168 13.13 3.42 -0.35
CA PHE A 168 12.50 4.74 -0.44
C PHE A 168 11.19 4.69 -1.23
N LEU A 169 11.17 4.03 -2.39
CA LEU A 169 9.94 3.82 -3.16
C LEU A 169 8.92 3.01 -2.36
N GLU A 170 9.35 1.96 -1.66
CA GLU A 170 8.47 1.15 -0.82
C GLU A 170 7.88 1.95 0.35
N ILE A 171 8.69 2.75 1.06
CA ILE A 171 8.22 3.70 2.08
C ILE A 171 7.18 4.64 1.47
N PHE A 172 7.47 5.24 0.33
CA PHE A 172 6.57 6.19 -0.34
C PHE A 172 5.22 5.56 -0.67
N ILE A 173 5.22 4.38 -1.30
CA ILE A 173 3.98 3.66 -1.65
C ILE A 173 3.21 3.27 -0.38
N ILE A 174 3.87 2.70 0.62
CA ILE A 174 3.20 2.16 1.80
C ILE A 174 2.61 3.29 2.66
N THR A 175 3.40 4.31 2.96
CA THR A 175 2.92 5.45 3.75
C THR A 175 1.89 6.27 2.98
N GLY A 176 2.11 6.46 1.67
CA GLY A 176 1.18 7.14 0.78
C GLY A 176 -0.17 6.44 0.70
N LEU A 177 -0.20 5.11 0.53
CA LEU A 177 -1.44 4.33 0.51
C LEU A 177 -2.16 4.38 1.85
N CYS A 178 -1.45 4.32 2.99
CA CYS A 178 -2.05 4.51 4.31
C CYS A 178 -2.75 5.87 4.39
N GLY A 179 -2.06 6.95 4.06
CA GLY A 179 -2.63 8.30 4.03
C GLY A 179 -3.82 8.42 3.08
N TYR A 180 -3.73 7.81 1.90
CA TYR A 180 -4.76 7.82 0.89
C TYR A 180 -6.05 7.14 1.34
N LEU A 181 -5.95 5.93 1.91
CA LEU A 181 -7.12 5.18 2.39
C LEU A 181 -7.84 5.91 3.53
N ARG A 182 -7.07 6.54 4.43
CA ARG A 182 -7.62 7.38 5.50
C ARG A 182 -8.30 8.63 4.96
N TYR A 183 -7.71 9.27 3.94
CA TYR A 183 -8.33 10.40 3.27
C TYR A 183 -9.63 10.00 2.58
N MET A 184 -9.67 8.84 1.93
CA MET A 184 -10.88 8.28 1.33
C MET A 184 -11.96 7.98 2.39
N GLU A 185 -11.57 7.45 3.55
CA GLU A 185 -12.50 7.24 4.67
C GLU A 185 -13.11 8.56 5.14
N GLN A 186 -12.29 9.59 5.32
CA GLN A 186 -12.75 10.92 5.69
C GLN A 186 -13.72 11.47 4.64
N LEU A 187 -13.39 11.33 3.36
CA LEU A 187 -14.27 11.72 2.27
C LEU A 187 -15.55 10.92 2.17
N LEU A 188 -15.70 9.77 2.82
CA LEU A 188 -16.94 8.97 2.84
C LEU A 188 -17.76 9.20 4.10
N ALA A 189 -17.15 9.70 5.17
CA ALA A 189 -17.80 9.99 6.45
C ALA A 189 -18.49 11.35 6.52
N THR A 190 -18.14 12.30 5.63
CA THR A 190 -18.74 13.66 5.55
C THR A 190 -20.02 13.71 4.72
#